data_AF-A0A2E1IL90-F1
#
_entry.id   AF-A0A2E1IL90-F1
#
_cell.length_a   1.000
_cell.length_b   1.000
_cell.length_c   1.000
_cell.angle_alpha   90.00
_cell.angle_beta   90.00
_cell.angle_gamma   90.00
#
_symmetry.space_group_name_H-M   'P 1'
#
loop_
_entity.id
_entity.type
_entity.pdbx_description
1 polymer ?
#
loop_
_entity_poly.entity_id
_entity_poly.type
_entity_poly.pdbx_seq_one_letter_code
_entity_poly.pdbx_strand_id
1 'polypeptide(L)' 'MEKDAAAQMLEDLQKRFPGLTPELAAQTLLAESLKACRSIADMTKLPVDPKVLDQLRSLKLLDQQEWERLIQMLDPGSRH' A
#
# COMPACT_ATOMS: atom_id res chain seq x y z
N MET A 1 23.38 -16.31 13.55
CA MET A 1 22.95 -17.20 12.46
C MET A 1 21.60 -16.80 11.84
N GLU A 2 20.66 -16.15 12.55
CA GLU A 2 19.39 -15.71 11.92
C GLU A 2 19.51 -14.49 11.01
N LYS A 3 20.45 -13.58 11.31
CA LYS A 3 20.64 -12.34 10.54
C LYS A 3 21.11 -12.59 9.10
N ASP A 4 21.88 -13.67 8.88
CA ASP A 4 22.34 -14.09 7.56
C ASP A 4 21.23 -14.71 6.71
N ALA A 5 20.30 -15.44 7.33
CA ALA A 5 19.17 -16.05 6.62
C ALA A 5 18.19 -15.00 6.08
N ALA A 6 17.89 -13.97 6.87
CA ALA A 6 17.01 -12.88 6.45
C ALA A 6 17.63 -12.06 5.29
N ALA A 7 18.94 -11.83 5.33
CA ALA A 7 19.66 -11.15 4.26
C ALA A 7 19.65 -11.95 2.95
N GLN A 8 19.87 -13.27 3.02
CA GLN A 8 19.85 -14.14 1.85
C GLN A 8 18.46 -14.21 1.19
N MET A 9 17.39 -14.27 2.00
CA MET A 9 16.02 -14.23 1.48
C MET A 9 15.71 -12.92 0.75
N LEU A 10 16.19 -11.79 1.25
CA LEU A 10 16.04 -10.49 0.59
C LEU A 10 16.81 -10.41 -0.72
N GLU A 11 18.04 -10.91 -0.78
CA GLU A 11 18.80 -11.00 -2.03
C GLU A 11 18.11 -11.86 -3.08
N ASP A 12 17.60 -13.02 -2.68
CA ASP A 12 16.94 -13.95 -3.60
C ASP A 12 15.61 -13.38 -4.13
N LEU A 13 14.90 -12.62 -3.30
CA LEU A 13 13.72 -11.86 -3.71
C LEU A 13 14.11 -10.73 -4.69
N GLN A 14 15.17 -9.97 -4.44
CA GLN A 14 15.64 -8.93 -5.36
C GLN A 14 16.10 -9.51 -6.71
N LYS A 15 16.76 -10.68 -6.71
CA LYS A 15 17.16 -11.38 -7.96
C LYS A 15 15.93 -11.83 -8.78
N ARG A 16 14.86 -12.26 -8.12
CA ARG A 16 13.62 -12.72 -8.78
C ARG A 16 12.71 -11.57 -9.19
N PHE A 17 12.74 -10.47 -8.45
CA PHE A 17 11.92 -9.29 -8.65
C PHE A 17 12.81 -8.05 -8.73
N PRO A 18 13.46 -7.82 -9.90
CA PRO A 18 14.30 -6.64 -10.08
C PRO A 18 13.44 -5.38 -9.89
N GLY A 19 13.74 -4.61 -8.85
CA GLY A 19 12.96 -3.43 -8.42
C GLY A 19 12.16 -3.60 -7.13
N LEU A 20 12.13 -4.79 -6.53
CA LEU A 20 11.53 -4.99 -5.21
C LEU A 20 12.42 -4.37 -4.12
N THR A 21 12.06 -3.14 -3.72
CA THR A 21 12.64 -2.50 -2.54
C THR A 21 11.76 -2.76 -1.30
N PRO A 22 12.31 -2.69 -0.08
CA PRO A 22 11.52 -2.77 1.15
C PRO A 22 10.36 -1.77 1.17
N GLU A 23 10.58 -0.58 0.61
CA GLU A 23 9.57 0.48 0.50
C GLU A 23 8.44 0.06 -0.44
N LEU A 24 8.76 -0.48 -1.63
CA LEU A 24 7.75 -0.96 -2.56
C LEU A 24 6.96 -2.15 -1.99
N ALA A 25 7.63 -3.04 -1.25
CA ALA A 25 7.00 -4.15 -0.56
C ALA A 25 6.02 -3.65 0.53
N ALA A 26 6.44 -2.67 1.34
CA ALA A 26 5.58 -2.05 2.36
C ALA A 26 4.38 -1.33 1.73
N GLN A 27 4.59 -0.61 0.63
CA GLN A 27 3.53 0.05 -0.14
C GLN A 27 2.55 -0.95 -0.75
N THR A 28 3.04 -2.08 -1.25
CA THR A 28 2.21 -3.16 -1.77
C THR A 28 1.35 -3.76 -0.66
N LEU A 29 1.94 -4.07 0.50
CA LEU A 29 1.20 -4.58 1.66
C LEU A 29 0.13 -3.60 2.14
N LEU A 30 0.47 -2.31 2.16
CA LEU A 30 -0.47 -1.25 2.52
C LEU A 30 -1.63 -1.16 1.52
N ALA A 31 -1.34 -1.20 0.22
CA ALA A 31 -2.36 -1.17 -0.84
C ALA A 31 -3.33 -2.36 -0.71
N GLU A 32 -2.82 -3.57 -0.49
CA GLU A 32 -3.67 -4.75 -0.28
C GLU A 32 -4.51 -4.65 1.00
N SER A 33 -3.94 -4.09 2.07
CA SER A 33 -4.69 -3.83 3.31
C SER A 33 -5.82 -2.82 3.09
N LEU A 34 -5.57 -1.76 2.31
CA LEU A 34 -6.58 -0.75 1.96
C LEU A 34 -7.69 -1.31 1.09
N LYS A 35 -7.37 -2.19 0.13
CA LYS A 35 -8.38 -2.90 -0.68
C LYS A 35 -9.32 -3.74 0.19
N ALA A 36 -8.80 -4.32 1.26
CA ALA A 36 -9.59 -5.09 2.22
C ALA A 36 -10.46 -4.23 3.16
N CYS A 37 -10.18 -2.93 3.33
CA CYS A 37 -10.97 -2.04 4.18
C CYS A 37 -12.41 -1.92 3.67
N ARG A 38 -13.40 -2.15 4.55
CA ARG A 38 -14.82 -2.03 4.22
C ARG A 38 -15.49 -0.85 4.89
N SER A 39 -14.82 -0.24 5.87
CA SER A 39 -15.32 0.91 6.61
C SER A 39 -14.21 1.93 6.90
N ILE A 40 -14.61 3.16 7.23
CA ILE A 40 -13.70 4.20 7.71
C ILE A 40 -12.95 3.74 8.96
N ALA A 41 -13.63 2.99 9.84
CA ALA A 41 -13.03 2.43 11.06
C ALA A 41 -11.92 1.40 10.78
N ASP A 42 -11.92 0.77 9.61
CA ASP A 42 -10.81 -0.09 9.18
C ASP A 42 -9.64 0.75 8.68
N MET A 43 -9.93 1.85 7.96
CA MET A 43 -8.91 2.74 7.42
C MET A 43 -8.19 3.55 8.49
N THR A 44 -8.88 3.97 9.57
CA THR A 44 -8.24 4.72 10.68
C THR A 44 -7.20 3.92 11.45
N LYS A 45 -7.16 2.59 11.27
CA LYS A 45 -6.13 1.71 11.84
C LYS A 45 -4.86 1.65 10.98
N LEU A 46 -4.92 2.19 9.76
CA LEU A 46 -3.80 2.23 8.83
C LEU A 46 -3.15 3.62 8.84
N PRO A 47 -1.82 3.72 8.63
CA PRO A 47 -1.13 5.00 8.52
C PRO A 47 -1.37 5.62 7.14
N VAL A 48 -2.62 5.97 6.84
CA VAL A 48 -3.04 6.46 5.51
C VAL A 48 -3.51 7.90 5.58
N ASP A 49 -2.96 8.72 4.68
CA ASP A 49 -3.44 10.06 4.36
C ASP A 49 -3.74 10.15 2.84
N PRO A 50 -4.41 11.22 2.36
CA PRO A 50 -4.73 11.35 0.94
C PRO A 50 -3.51 11.31 0.00
N LYS A 51 -2.35 11.81 0.45
CA LYS A 51 -1.11 11.80 -0.36
C LYS A 51 -0.59 10.39 -0.54
N VAL A 52 -0.70 9.54 0.49
CA VAL A 52 -0.36 8.12 0.41
C VAL A 52 -1.24 7.42 -0.63
N LEU A 53 -2.55 7.69 -0.66
CA LEU A 53 -3.43 7.12 -1.68
C LEU A 53 -3.03 7.53 -3.10
N ASP A 54 -2.71 8.81 -3.30
CA ASP A 54 -2.20 9.31 -4.59
C ASP A 54 -0.90 8.63 -5.01
N GLN A 55 0.03 8.43 -4.06
CA GLN A 55 1.28 7.73 -4.31
C GLN A 55 1.03 6.28 -4.72
N LEU A 56 0.16 5.55 -4.02
CA LEU A 56 -0.16 4.16 -4.35
C LEU A 56 -0.82 4.04 -5.75
N ARG A 57 -1.67 5.00 -6.12
CA ARG A 57 -2.21 5.09 -7.50
C ARG A 57 -1.12 5.36 -8.53
N SER A 58 -0.19 6.28 -8.25
CA SER A 58 0.92 6.61 -9.17
C SER A 58 1.82 5.39 -9.45
N LEU A 59 1.96 4.51 -8.46
CA LEU A 59 2.70 3.25 -8.54
C LEU A 59 1.89 2.12 -9.16
N LYS A 60 0.64 2.38 -9.58
CA LYS A 60 -0.31 1.39 -10.10
C LYS A 60 -0.64 0.26 -9.12
N LEU A 61 -0.47 0.49 -7.81
CA LEU A 61 -0.84 -0.45 -6.77
C LEU A 61 -2.33 -0.37 -6.42
N LEU A 62 -2.93 0.80 -6.67
CA LEU A 62 -4.37 1.02 -6.68
C LEU A 62 -4.80 1.44 -8.08
N ASP A 63 -5.91 0.89 -8.57
CA ASP A 63 -6.56 1.41 -9.75
C ASP A 63 -7.40 2.67 -9.43
N GLN A 64 -7.95 3.30 -10.47
CA GLN A 64 -8.72 4.54 -10.32
C GLN A 64 -10.00 4.33 -9.49
N GLN A 65 -10.66 3.18 -9.64
CA GLN A 65 -11.91 2.87 -8.92
C GLN A 65 -11.65 2.59 -7.44
N GLU A 66 -10.59 1.83 -7.14
CA GLU A 66 -10.13 1.55 -5.78
C GLU A 66 -9.73 2.84 -5.07
N TRP A 67 -8.98 3.71 -5.76
CA TRP A 67 -8.57 5.01 -5.23
C TRP A 67 -9.77 5.92 -4.94
N GLU A 68 -10.72 6.07 -5.88
CA GLU A 68 -11.92 6.88 -5.68
C GLU A 68 -12.76 6.40 -4.50
N ARG A 69 -12.93 5.08 -4.36
CA ARG A 69 -13.62 4.47 -3.22
C ARG A 69 -12.95 4.84 -1.90
N LEU A 70 -11.62 4.72 -1.82
CA LEU A 70 -10.87 5.02 -0.60
C LEU A 70 -10.88 6.52 -0.25
N ILE A 71 -10.80 7.40 -1.25
CA ILE A 71 -10.93 8.85 -1.05
C ILE A 71 -12.32 9.21 -0.53
N GLN A 72 -13.38 8.65 -1.11
CA GLN A 72 -14.75 8.88 -0.63
C GLN A 72 -14.98 8.37 0.79
N MET A 73 -14.28 7.30 1.19
CA MET A 73 -14.32 6.82 2.57
C MET A 73 -13.59 7.77 3.52
N LEU A 74 -12.42 8.32 3.15
CA LEU A 74 -11.70 9.27 3.99
C LEU A 74 -12.38 10.63 4.11
N ASP A 75 -13.00 11.09 3.02
CA ASP A 75 -13.69 12.37 2.97
C ASP A 75 -15.05 12.24 2.25
N PRO A 76 -16.09 11.80 2.97
CA PRO A 76 -17.44 11.71 2.41
C PRO A 76 -18.08 13.08 2.14
N GLY A 77 -17.46 14.18 2.59
CA GLY A 77 -17.99 15.55 2.49
C GLY A 77 -17.48 16.37 1.31
N SER A 78 -16.43 15.91 0.61
CA SER A 78 -15.78 16.65 -0.49
C SER A 78 -16.56 16.71 -1.82
N ARG A 79 -17.87 16.39 -1.84
CA ARG A 79 -18.75 16.73 -2.96
C ARG A 79 -19.33 18.14 -2.75
N HIS A 80 -18.60 19.15 -3.20
CA HIS A 80 -19.13 20.49 -3.48
C HIS A 80 -18.66 20.97 -4.85
#